data_AF-A0A950TTY6-F1
#
_entry.id   AF-A0A950TTY6-F1
#
_cell.length_a   1.000
_cell.length_b   1.000
_cell.length_c   1.000
_cell.angle_alpha   90.00
_cell.angle_beta   90.00
_cell.angle_gamma   90.00
#
_symmetry.space_group_name_H-M   'P 1'
#
loop_
_entity.id
_entity.type
_entity.pdbx_description
1 polymer ?
#
loop_
_entity_poly.entity_id
_entity_poly.type
_entity_poly.pdbx_seq_one_letter_code
_entity_poly.pdbx_strand_id
1 'polypeptide(L)'
;GVVDEIAAPDMLLKYSLHEPRKGRDDIKAFMTDFRVAFPDLNFWGTADLIAEGDNVVGQWEGGGTHMGPAFTDFLAGGLPANTGRKMHFTGVTVLKLKAGKIVEEIGLDDGVTALSQLGLLRAA
;
A
#
# COMPACT_ATOMS: atom_id res chain seq x y z
N GLY A 1 14.47 -11.49 1.55
CA GLY A 1 13.08 -11.61 2.04
C GLY A 1 12.13 -11.63 0.86
N VAL A 2 10.82 -11.78 1.08
CA VAL A 2 9.84 -11.98 -0.02
C VAL A 2 9.98 -10.95 -1.14
N VAL A 3 10.22 -9.66 -0.85
CA VAL A 3 10.44 -8.62 -1.87
C VAL A 3 11.61 -8.96 -2.80
N ASP A 4 12.74 -9.44 -2.29
CA ASP A 4 13.90 -9.78 -3.11
C ASP A 4 13.63 -10.99 -4.04
N GLU A 5 12.68 -11.84 -3.64
CA GLU A 5 12.27 -13.06 -4.35
C GLU A 5 11.23 -12.78 -5.42
N ILE A 6 10.36 -11.78 -5.28
CA ILE A 6 9.26 -11.55 -6.23
C ILE A 6 9.38 -10.27 -7.05
N ALA A 7 10.04 -9.23 -6.54
CA ALA A 7 10.15 -7.94 -7.25
C ALA A 7 11.39 -7.88 -8.15
N ALA A 8 11.31 -7.18 -9.28
CA ALA A 8 12.48 -6.79 -10.06
C ALA A 8 13.33 -5.75 -9.28
N PRO A 9 14.65 -5.64 -9.54
CA PRO A 9 15.51 -4.69 -8.83
C PRO A 9 15.05 -3.23 -8.94
N ASP A 10 14.46 -2.86 -10.10
CA ASP A 10 14.00 -1.53 -10.47
C ASP A 10 12.47 -1.39 -10.49
N MET A 11 11.76 -2.30 -9.81
CA MET A 11 10.29 -2.33 -9.74
C MET A 11 9.69 -0.95 -9.41
N LEU A 12 8.62 -0.59 -10.10
CA LEU A 12 7.79 0.57 -9.77
C LEU A 12 6.60 0.15 -8.90
N LEU A 13 6.38 0.84 -7.78
CA LEU A 13 5.19 0.72 -6.94
C LEU A 13 4.44 2.05 -6.94
N LYS A 14 3.14 2.03 -7.25
CA LYS A 14 2.31 3.25 -7.29
C LYS A 14 0.89 2.99 -6.80
N TYR A 15 0.48 3.78 -5.82
CA TYR A 15 -0.87 3.80 -5.25
C TYR A 15 -1.35 5.24 -5.09
N SER A 16 -2.63 5.44 -4.78
CA SER A 16 -3.26 6.77 -4.76
C SER A 16 -2.95 7.56 -3.48
N LEU A 17 -2.59 6.89 -2.39
CA LEU A 17 -2.31 7.51 -1.09
C LEU A 17 -0.88 8.05 -0.91
N HIS A 18 0.07 7.56 -1.70
CA HIS A 18 1.51 7.74 -1.49
C HIS A 18 2.21 8.17 -2.77
N GLU A 19 3.36 8.84 -2.62
CA GLU A 19 4.27 9.05 -3.76
C GLU A 19 4.75 7.69 -4.32
N PRO A 20 5.03 7.59 -5.63
CA PRO A 20 5.57 6.35 -6.20
C PRO A 20 6.89 5.94 -5.54
N ARG A 21 7.13 4.63 -5.40
CA ARG A 21 8.41 4.06 -4.96
C ARG A 21 9.11 3.38 -6.12
N LYS A 22 10.44 3.47 -6.17
CA LYS A 22 11.24 2.84 -7.21
C LYS A 22 12.38 2.00 -6.64
N GLY A 23 12.38 0.74 -7.03
CA GLY A 23 13.37 -0.25 -6.64
C GLY A 23 13.12 -0.82 -5.25
N ARG A 24 13.73 -1.98 -5.00
CA ARG A 24 13.41 -2.79 -3.81
C ARG A 24 13.69 -2.09 -2.49
N ASP A 25 14.74 -1.29 -2.42
CA ASP A 25 15.16 -0.68 -1.16
C ASP A 25 14.19 0.42 -0.71
N ASP A 26 13.72 1.24 -1.65
CA ASP A 26 12.69 2.25 -1.42
C ASP A 26 11.34 1.61 -1.02
N ILE A 27 10.95 0.55 -1.74
CA ILE A 27 9.73 -0.23 -1.42
C ILE A 27 9.82 -0.84 -0.02
N LYS A 28 10.95 -1.48 0.34
CA LYS A 28 11.14 -2.09 1.66
C LYS A 28 11.14 -1.04 2.78
N ALA A 29 11.76 0.12 2.55
CA ALA A 29 11.76 1.22 3.51
C ALA A 29 10.33 1.70 3.78
N PHE A 30 9.58 2.00 2.71
CA PHE A 30 8.17 2.38 2.80
C PHE A 30 7.30 1.35 3.53
N MET A 31 7.39 0.06 3.17
CA MET A 31 6.63 -1.00 3.84
C MET A 31 6.99 -1.13 5.32
N THR A 32 8.26 -0.94 5.67
CA THR A 32 8.75 -1.00 7.05
C THR A 32 8.21 0.15 7.86
N ASP A 33 8.35 1.39 7.36
CA ASP A 33 7.87 2.59 8.05
C ASP A 33 6.35 2.57 8.22
N PHE A 34 5.62 2.09 7.21
CA PHE A 34 4.18 1.96 7.28
C PHE A 34 3.74 0.92 8.32
N ARG A 35 4.44 -0.23 8.40
CA ARG A 35 4.19 -1.25 9.44
C ARG A 35 4.58 -0.74 10.84
N VAL A 36 5.61 0.09 10.96
CA VAL A 36 5.99 0.70 12.24
C VAL A 36 4.94 1.69 12.72
N ALA A 37 4.36 2.49 11.81
CA ALA A 37 3.25 3.38 12.11
C ALA A 37 1.95 2.62 12.45
N PHE A 38 1.70 1.50 11.77
CA PHE A 38 0.52 0.64 11.92
C PHE A 38 0.94 -0.81 12.25
N PRO A 39 1.24 -1.14 13.52
CA PRO A 39 1.80 -2.46 13.89
C PRO A 39 0.93 -3.67 13.56
N ASP A 40 -0.39 -3.48 13.52
CA ASP A 40 -1.41 -4.48 13.16
C ASP A 40 -1.82 -4.43 11.68
N LEU A 41 -1.09 -3.69 10.83
CA LEU A 41 -1.38 -3.55 9.40
C LEU A 41 -1.42 -4.90 8.70
N ASN A 42 -2.56 -5.23 8.10
CA ASN A 42 -2.76 -6.46 7.35
C ASN A 42 -3.68 -6.27 6.15
N PHE A 43 -3.50 -7.10 5.12
CA PHE A 43 -4.28 -7.10 3.88
C PHE A 43 -4.56 -8.53 3.42
N TRP A 44 -5.70 -8.74 2.77
CA TRP A 44 -6.06 -10.03 2.17
C TRP A 44 -6.84 -9.83 0.86
N GLY A 45 -6.77 -10.83 -0.01
CA GLY A 45 -7.52 -10.84 -1.27
C GLY A 45 -9.01 -11.02 -1.03
N THR A 46 -9.83 -10.29 -1.79
CA THR A 46 -11.30 -10.36 -1.72
C THR A 46 -11.94 -10.99 -2.95
N ALA A 47 -11.13 -11.27 -3.98
CA ALA A 47 -11.52 -11.97 -5.18
C ALA A 47 -10.37 -12.87 -5.67
N ASP A 48 -10.69 -13.80 -6.55
CA ASP A 48 -9.68 -14.59 -7.26
C ASP A 48 -8.80 -13.68 -8.13
N LEU A 49 -7.52 -14.08 -8.26
CA LEU A 49 -6.60 -13.40 -9.15
C LEU A 49 -6.99 -13.66 -10.61
N ILE A 50 -7.00 -12.61 -11.42
CA ILE A 50 -7.23 -12.70 -12.87
C ILE A 50 -5.91 -12.46 -13.57
N ALA A 51 -5.47 -13.39 -14.41
CA ALA A 51 -4.21 -13.29 -15.15
C ALA A 51 -4.45 -13.28 -16.66
N GLU A 52 -3.82 -12.33 -17.36
CA GLU A 52 -3.81 -12.26 -18.83
C GLU A 52 -2.47 -11.72 -19.33
N GLY A 53 -1.80 -12.52 -20.16
CA GLY A 53 -0.45 -12.20 -20.65
C GLY A 53 0.54 -12.01 -19.50
N ASP A 54 1.20 -10.85 -19.48
CA ASP A 54 2.17 -10.47 -18.44
C ASP A 54 1.50 -9.79 -17.23
N ASN A 55 0.17 -9.66 -17.20
CA ASN A 55 -0.54 -8.93 -16.14
C ASN A 55 -1.31 -9.86 -15.21
N VAL A 56 -1.34 -9.52 -13.92
CA VAL A 56 -2.19 -10.13 -12.90
C VAL A 56 -2.95 -9.03 -12.18
N VAL A 57 -4.26 -9.19 -12.03
CA VAL A 57 -5.14 -8.28 -11.31
C VAL A 57 -5.60 -8.94 -10.01
N GLY A 58 -5.50 -8.21 -8.91
CA GLY A 58 -6.00 -8.64 -7.60
C GLY A 58 -6.85 -7.56 -6.94
N GLN A 59 -7.97 -7.97 -6.34
CA GLN A 59 -8.77 -7.15 -5.43
C GLN A 59 -8.42 -7.52 -3.99
N TRP A 60 -8.29 -6.52 -3.13
CA TRP A 60 -7.92 -6.71 -1.74
C TRP A 60 -8.63 -5.71 -0.82
N GLU A 61 -8.63 -6.04 0.46
CA GLU A 61 -8.99 -5.14 1.54
C GLU A 61 -8.01 -5.28 2.70
N GLY A 62 -8.00 -4.28 3.58
CA GLY A 62 -7.20 -4.32 4.77
C GLY A 62 -7.07 -2.98 5.45
N GLY A 63 -6.08 -2.88 6.33
CA GLY A 63 -5.83 -1.68 7.11
C GLY A 63 -5.19 -2.01 8.46
N GLY A 64 -5.23 -1.03 9.36
CA GLY A 64 -4.57 -1.12 10.65
C GLY A 64 -4.89 0.08 11.53
N THR A 65 -4.33 0.05 12.73
CA THR A 65 -4.51 1.05 13.79
C THR A 65 -3.21 1.83 13.98
N HIS A 66 -3.29 3.16 13.92
CA HIS A 66 -2.13 4.03 14.07
C HIS A 66 -1.67 4.11 15.53
N MET A 67 -0.77 3.19 15.90
CA MET A 67 -0.19 3.03 17.24
C MET A 67 1.30 3.35 17.29
N GLY A 68 1.89 3.69 16.14
CA GLY A 68 3.31 3.96 16.01
C GLY A 68 3.69 5.45 16.05
N PRO A 69 4.90 5.77 15.57
CA PRO A 69 5.41 7.14 15.41
C PRO A 69 4.55 8.00 14.49
N ALA A 70 4.85 9.29 14.42
CA ALA A 70 4.22 10.18 13.44
C ALA A 70 4.49 9.67 12.02
N PHE A 71 3.48 9.77 11.15
CA PHE A 71 3.55 9.25 9.78
C PHE A 71 3.08 10.31 8.80
N THR A 72 3.97 10.79 7.94
CA THR A 72 3.76 11.94 7.05
C THR A 72 3.84 11.59 5.57
N ASP A 73 3.73 10.30 5.25
CA ASP A 73 3.89 9.80 3.88
C ASP A 73 2.59 9.82 3.06
N PHE A 74 1.46 10.17 3.67
CA PHE A 74 0.23 10.38 2.91
C PHE A 74 0.30 11.70 2.14
N LEU A 75 -0.13 11.69 0.87
CA LEU A 75 -0.15 12.90 0.02
C LEU A 75 -1.03 14.02 0.59
N ALA A 76 -2.04 13.68 1.39
CA ALA A 76 -2.99 14.63 1.97
C ALA A 76 -2.53 15.27 3.29
N GLY A 77 -1.43 14.81 3.89
CA GLY A 77 -0.92 15.32 5.17
C GLY A 77 -0.33 14.23 6.06
N GLY A 78 -0.13 14.55 7.34
CA GLY A 78 0.52 13.64 8.28
C GLY A 78 -0.29 13.38 9.55
N LEU A 79 -0.01 12.23 10.16
CA LEU A 79 -0.55 11.83 11.45
C LEU A 79 0.45 12.13 12.57
N PRO A 80 0.04 12.78 13.67
CA PRO A 80 0.80 12.80 14.91
C PRO A 80 1.00 11.37 15.46
N ALA A 81 2.05 11.15 16.24
CA ALA A 81 2.31 9.82 16.81
C ALA A 81 1.13 9.28 17.63
N ASN A 82 0.88 7.98 17.51
CA ASN A 82 -0.05 7.22 18.35
C ASN A 82 -1.49 7.79 18.41
N THR A 83 -2.06 8.15 17.26
CA THR A 83 -3.39 8.78 17.21
C THR A 83 -4.55 7.88 17.67
N GLY A 84 -4.39 6.56 17.74
CA GLY A 84 -5.54 5.68 18.02
C GLY A 84 -6.44 5.40 16.83
N ARG A 85 -6.25 6.08 15.71
CA ARG A 85 -7.17 6.00 14.57
C ARG A 85 -6.94 4.71 13.79
N LYS A 86 -8.04 4.04 13.49
CA LYS A 86 -8.06 2.83 12.68
C LYS A 86 -8.49 3.18 11.26
N MET A 87 -7.83 2.60 10.28
CA MET A 87 -8.27 2.60 8.89
C MET A 87 -8.62 1.18 8.42
N HIS A 88 -9.63 1.08 7.57
CA HIS A 88 -10.00 -0.08 6.79
C HIS A 88 -10.46 0.39 5.41
N PHE A 89 -9.82 -0.13 4.37
CA PHE A 89 -10.04 0.31 2.99
C PHE A 89 -9.81 -0.84 2.01
N THR A 90 -10.32 -0.68 0.80
CA THR A 90 -10.22 -1.65 -0.29
C THR A 90 -9.30 -1.13 -1.39
N GLY A 91 -8.81 -2.00 -2.24
CA GLY A 91 -8.11 -1.60 -3.45
C GLY A 91 -8.12 -2.67 -4.54
N VAL A 92 -7.70 -2.25 -5.72
CA VAL A 92 -7.40 -3.12 -6.87
C VAL A 92 -5.99 -2.82 -7.32
N THR A 93 -5.24 -3.87 -7.62
CA THR A 93 -3.85 -3.79 -8.07
C THR A 93 -3.70 -4.51 -9.39
N VAL A 94 -2.99 -3.88 -10.32
CA VAL A 94 -2.47 -4.51 -11.54
C VAL A 94 -0.96 -4.70 -11.36
N LEU A 95 -0.54 -5.96 -11.40
CA LEU A 95 0.84 -6.39 -11.36
C LEU A 95 1.29 -6.73 -12.78
N LYS A 96 2.40 -6.16 -13.23
CA LYS A 96 3.07 -6.57 -14.47
C LYS A 96 4.29 -7.40 -14.15
N LEU A 97 4.42 -8.55 -14.80
CA LEU A 97 5.51 -9.49 -14.58
C LEU A 97 6.42 -9.57 -15.81
N LYS A 98 7.70 -9.84 -15.57
CA LYS A 98 8.68 -10.20 -16.59
C LYS A 98 9.67 -11.20 -16.00
N ALA A 99 9.90 -12.30 -16.71
CA ALA A 99 10.81 -13.36 -16.26
C ALA A 99 10.55 -13.83 -14.81
N GLY A 100 9.26 -13.98 -14.44
CA GLY A 100 8.84 -14.44 -13.12
C GLY A 100 9.01 -13.42 -11.99
N LYS A 101 9.27 -12.14 -12.29
CA LYS A 101 9.39 -11.05 -11.31
C LYS A 101 8.37 -9.96 -11.61
N ILE A 102 7.85 -9.31 -10.57
CA ILE A 102 7.00 -8.11 -10.68
C ILE A 102 7.90 -6.92 -11.06
N VAL A 103 7.66 -6.34 -12.23
CA VAL A 103 8.37 -5.13 -12.69
C VAL A 103 7.59 -3.86 -12.37
N GLU A 104 6.28 -3.97 -12.20
CA GLU A 104 5.41 -2.84 -11.91
C GLU A 104 4.19 -3.31 -11.12
N GLU A 105 3.83 -2.52 -10.13
CA GLU A 105 2.62 -2.67 -9.32
C GLU A 105 1.93 -1.31 -9.27
N ILE A 106 0.78 -1.20 -9.95
CA ILE A 106 -0.04 0.01 -9.96
C ILE A 106 -1.40 -0.35 -9.39
N GLY A 107 -1.81 0.32 -8.33
CA GLY A 107 -3.11 0.13 -7.73
C GLY A 107 -3.90 1.41 -7.53
N LEU A 108 -5.21 1.21 -7.41
CA LEU A 108 -6.17 2.20 -6.95
C LEU A 108 -6.79 1.68 -5.66
N ASP A 109 -6.50 2.38 -4.59
CA ASP A 109 -7.01 2.16 -3.25
C ASP A 109 -8.06 3.21 -2.88
N ASP A 110 -8.99 2.87 -1.99
CA ASP A 110 -10.01 3.77 -1.49
C ASP A 110 -9.41 4.77 -0.48
N GLY A 111 -8.58 5.67 -1.01
CA GLY A 111 -7.87 6.66 -0.23
C GLY A 111 -8.81 7.67 0.45
N VAL A 112 -9.99 7.95 -0.13
CA VAL A 112 -10.99 8.84 0.50
C VAL A 112 -11.49 8.24 1.80
N THR A 113 -11.84 6.96 1.79
CA THR A 113 -12.27 6.24 3.00
C THR A 113 -11.14 6.18 4.03
N ALA A 114 -9.94 5.79 3.62
CA ALA A 114 -8.79 5.69 4.53
C ALA A 114 -8.47 7.05 5.19
N LEU A 115 -8.32 8.11 4.41
CA LEU A 115 -7.97 9.44 4.92
C LEU A 115 -9.07 10.06 5.78
N SER A 116 -10.35 9.78 5.48
CA SER A 116 -11.46 10.23 6.31
C SER A 116 -11.45 9.57 7.68
N GLN A 117 -11.22 8.25 7.74
CA GLN A 117 -11.11 7.50 9.00
C GLN A 117 -9.90 7.96 9.84
N LEU A 118 -8.81 8.32 9.17
CA LEU A 118 -7.61 8.90 9.77
C LEU A 118 -7.77 10.39 10.14
N GLY A 119 -8.87 11.04 9.78
CA GLY A 119 -9.15 12.44 10.09
C GLY A 119 -8.30 13.44 9.29
N LEU A 120 -7.71 13.01 8.18
CA LEU A 120 -6.92 13.84 7.27
C LEU A 120 -7.79 14.50 6.18
N LEU A 121 -8.92 13.87 5.85
CA LEU A 121 -9.98 14.48 5.05
C LEU A 121 -11.23 14.65 5.91
N ARG A 122 -11.95 15.75 5.68
CA ARG A 122 -13.30 15.93 6.22
C ARG A 122 -14.29 15.40 5.19
N ALA A 123 -15.12 14.44 5.58
CA ALA A 123 -16.35 14.17 4.85
C ALA A 123 -17.25 15.41 4.95
N ALA A 124 -17.89 15.78 3.84
CA ALA A 124 -18.88 16.85 3.78
C ALA A 124 -20.16 16.46 4.54
#